data_AF-A0A6G0YVI9-F1
#
_entry.id   AF-A0A6G0YVI9-F1
#
_cell.length_a   1.000
_cell.length_b   1.000
_cell.length_c   1.000
_cell.angle_alpha   90.00
_cell.angle_beta   90.00
_cell.angle_gamma   90.00
#
_symmetry.space_group_name_H-M   'P 1'
#
loop_
_entity.id
_entity.type
_entity.pdbx_description
1 polymer ?
#
loop_
_entity_poly.entity_id
_entity_poly.type
_entity_poly.pdbx_seq_one_letter_code
_entity_poly.pdbx_strand_id
1 'polypeptide(L)'
;MTFHRKRIHIIFPYSLNGSPLERVSSVKDLGIYLTPSLSFEHHINITVGKALKVLGFIKRNTSLFTSSTCLRSLYFSLVRSILEYGIVVWHPYLAKDQLRLERVQNRFLSYAAFLLKIVHPPPAP
;
A
#
# COMPACT_ATOMS: atom_id res chain seq x y z
N MET A 1 -2.36 16.68 16.96
CA MET A 1 -1.60 15.41 17.14
C MET A 1 -0.16 15.70 17.56
N THR A 2 0.56 14.74 18.15
CA THR A 2 1.98 14.91 18.52
C THR A 2 2.77 13.66 18.16
N PHE A 3 3.77 13.81 17.28
CA PHE A 3 4.67 12.72 16.90
C PHE A 3 5.70 12.44 17.99
N HIS A 4 5.94 11.17 18.29
CA HIS A 4 6.88 10.76 19.32
C HIS A 4 7.34 9.30 19.11
N ARG A 5 8.58 9.00 19.54
CA ARG A 5 9.07 7.62 19.68
C ARG A 5 9.38 7.22 21.13
N LYS A 6 9.34 8.18 22.06
CA LYS A 6 9.55 7.96 23.50
C LYS A 6 8.33 7.29 24.12
N ARG A 7 8.52 6.46 25.15
CA ARG A 7 7.41 5.81 25.91
C ARG A 7 6.61 6.78 26.79
N ILE A 8 7.25 7.87 27.22
CA ILE A 8 6.61 8.95 27.98
C ILE A 8 6.36 10.09 27.00
N HIS A 9 5.09 10.46 26.84
CA HIS A 9 4.64 11.41 25.83
C HIS A 9 4.24 12.73 26.50
N ILE A 10 4.61 13.86 25.88
CA ILE A 10 4.12 15.16 26.32
C ILE A 10 2.70 15.35 25.80
N ILE A 11 1.76 15.43 26.75
CA ILE A 11 0.35 15.74 26.47
C ILE A 11 0.15 17.19 26.86
N PHE A 12 0.05 18.04 25.84
CA PHE A 12 -0.20 19.47 25.99
C PHE A 12 -1.42 19.87 25.14
N PRO A 13 -2.41 20.56 25.71
CA PRO A 13 -3.55 21.08 24.97
C PRO A 13 -3.15 22.38 24.27
N TYR A 14 -2.92 22.30 22.96
CA TYR A 14 -2.63 23.48 22.15
C TYR A 14 -3.92 24.19 21.77
N SER A 15 -3.87 25.52 21.71
CA SER A 15 -4.96 26.35 21.18
C SER A 15 -4.46 27.25 20.05
N LEU A 16 -5.36 27.58 19.12
CA LEU A 16 -5.13 28.49 18.01
C LEU A 16 -6.23 29.55 18.05
N ASN A 17 -5.84 30.83 18.17
CA ASN A 17 -6.78 31.96 18.34
C ASN A 17 -7.80 31.75 19.47
N GLY A 18 -7.38 31.19 20.60
CA GLY A 18 -8.25 30.90 21.75
C GLY A 18 -9.12 29.65 21.59
N SER A 19 -9.12 28.99 20.42
CA SER A 19 -9.83 27.73 20.19
C SER A 19 -8.92 26.52 20.46
N PRO A 20 -9.33 25.52 21.26
CA PRO A 20 -8.51 24.33 21.51
C PRO A 20 -8.42 23.45 20.26
N LEU A 21 -7.20 23.00 19.93
CA LEU A 21 -6.96 22.09 18.82
C LEU A 21 -7.31 20.65 19.20
N GLU A 22 -8.11 20.01 18.37
CA GLU A 22 -8.46 18.60 18.55
C GLU A 22 -7.22 17.69 18.44
N ARG A 23 -7.09 16.77 19.40
CA ARG A 23 -6.00 15.80 19.40
C ARG A 23 -6.46 14.52 18.71
N VAL A 24 -6.04 14.35 17.46
CA VAL A 24 -6.27 13.13 16.67
C VAL A 24 -5.15 12.09 16.84
N SER A 25 -5.50 10.81 16.66
CA SER A 25 -4.58 9.64 16.69
C SER A 25 -4.14 9.15 15.30
N SER A 26 -4.69 9.73 14.24
CA SER A 26 -4.31 9.50 12.85
C SER A 26 -4.64 10.76 12.06
N VAL A 27 -3.75 11.16 11.16
CA VAL A 27 -4.04 12.23 10.18
C VAL A 27 -3.72 11.72 8.80
N LYS A 28 -4.49 12.16 7.81
CA LYS A 28 -4.17 11.93 6.40
C LYS A 28 -3.62 13.22 5.82
N ASP A 29 -2.38 13.17 5.34
CA ASP A 29 -1.73 14.30 4.68
C ASP A 29 -1.14 13.87 3.34
N LEU A 30 -1.42 14.64 2.28
CA LEU A 30 -1.07 14.31 0.89
C LEU A 30 -1.35 12.85 0.49
N GLY A 31 -2.41 12.24 1.03
CA GLY A 31 -2.77 10.85 0.73
C GLY A 31 -2.10 9.78 1.60
N ILE A 32 -1.20 10.15 2.52
CA ILE A 32 -0.47 9.26 3.42
C ILE A 32 -1.07 9.37 4.83
N TYR A 33 -1.29 8.23 5.48
CA TYR A 33 -1.77 8.20 6.86
C TYR A 33 -0.60 8.19 7.85
N LEU A 34 -0.59 9.16 8.75
CA LEU A 34 0.42 9.35 9.76
C LEU A 34 -0.16 9.10 11.15
N THR A 35 0.55 8.30 11.94
CA THR A 35 0.22 7.99 13.33
C THR A 35 1.23 8.65 14.28
N PRO A 36 0.90 8.88 15.57
CA PRO A 36 1.81 9.48 16.55
C PRO A 36 3.17 8.77 16.66
N SER A 37 3.20 7.44 16.52
CA SER A 37 4.42 6.63 16.56
C SER A 37 5.25 6.69 15.28
N LEU A 38 4.73 7.35 14.22
CA LEU A 38 5.24 7.27 12.85
C LEU A 38 5.31 5.83 12.32
N SER A 39 4.46 4.94 12.85
CA SER A 39 4.25 3.63 12.24
C SER A 39 3.38 3.78 10.99
N PHE A 40 3.88 3.24 9.88
CA PHE A 40 3.16 3.21 8.60
C PHE A 40 2.31 1.95 8.42
N GLU A 41 2.19 1.09 9.43
CA GLU A 41 1.38 -0.14 9.33
C GLU A 41 -0.07 0.15 8.92
N HIS A 42 -0.68 1.18 9.49
CA HIS A 42 -2.04 1.60 9.12
C HIS A 42 -2.12 2.06 7.65
N HIS A 43 -1.16 2.87 7.20
CA HIS A 43 -1.07 3.32 5.81
C HIS A 43 -0.87 2.15 4.84
N ILE A 44 0.00 1.20 5.18
CA ILE A 44 0.29 0.00 4.40
C ILE A 44 -0.96 -0.88 4.30
N ASN A 45 -1.72 -1.06 5.39
CA ASN A 45 -2.99 -1.79 5.39
C ASN A 45 -3.96 -1.21 4.35
N ILE A 46 -4.14 0.11 4.38
CA ILE A 46 -5.04 0.81 3.47
C ILE A 46 -4.54 0.71 2.03
N THR A 47 -3.24 0.92 1.81
CA THR A 47 -2.61 0.92 0.48
C THR A 47 -2.70 -0.46 -0.18
N VAL A 48 -2.36 -1.52 0.55
CA VAL A 48 -2.51 -2.92 0.09
C VAL A 48 -3.97 -3.24 -0.21
N GLY A 49 -4.91 -2.84 0.65
CA GLY A 49 -6.33 -3.05 0.44
C GLY A 49 -6.84 -2.38 -0.84
N LYS A 50 -6.45 -1.12 -1.09
CA LYS A 50 -6.77 -0.40 -2.33
C LYS A 50 -6.18 -1.09 -3.55
N ALA A 51 -4.89 -1.43 -3.52
CA ALA A 51 -4.20 -2.08 -4.61
C ALA A 51 -4.84 -3.44 -4.97
N LEU A 52 -5.23 -4.24 -3.97
CA LEU A 52 -5.93 -5.51 -4.19
C LEU A 52 -7.34 -5.30 -4.79
N LYS A 53 -8.05 -4.25 -4.38
CA LYS A 53 -9.37 -3.93 -4.94
C LYS A 53 -9.27 -3.57 -6.42
N VAL A 54 -8.27 -2.76 -6.79
CA VAL A 54 -7.98 -2.41 -8.19
C VAL A 54 -7.51 -3.63 -8.97
N LEU A 55 -6.65 -4.48 -8.40
CA LEU A 55 -6.26 -5.74 -9.03
C LEU A 55 -7.47 -6.64 -9.29
N GLY A 56 -8.42 -6.73 -8.35
CA GLY A 56 -9.67 -7.45 -8.55
C GLY A 56 -10.57 -6.84 -9.64
N PHE A 57 -10.51 -5.52 -9.83
CA PHE A 57 -11.14 -4.85 -10.97
C PHE A 57 -10.48 -5.25 -12.29
N ILE A 58 -9.14 -5.20 -12.38
CA ILE A 58 -8.40 -5.64 -13.57
C ILE A 58 -8.79 -7.08 -13.92
N LYS A 59 -8.68 -8.01 -12.95
CA LYS A 59 -8.96 -9.44 -13.16
C LYS A 59 -10.34 -9.73 -13.77
N ARG A 60 -11.37 -8.96 -13.37
CA ARG A 60 -12.74 -9.14 -13.85
C ARG A 60 -12.94 -8.61 -15.28
N ASN A 61 -12.17 -7.61 -15.68
CA ASN A 61 -12.33 -6.94 -16.98
C ASN A 61 -11.32 -7.42 -18.04
N THR A 62 -10.29 -8.17 -17.64
CA THR A 62 -9.24 -8.62 -18.55
C THR A 62 -9.19 -10.13 -18.74
N SER A 63 -10.27 -10.86 -18.41
CA SER A 63 -10.31 -12.34 -18.52
C SER A 63 -10.07 -12.86 -19.94
N LEU A 64 -10.41 -12.07 -20.96
CA LEU A 64 -10.23 -12.41 -22.38
C LEU A 64 -8.96 -11.83 -22.98
N PHE A 65 -8.13 -11.14 -22.18
CA PHE A 65 -6.95 -10.47 -22.70
C PHE A 65 -5.83 -11.49 -22.90
N THR A 66 -5.19 -11.42 -24.08
CA THR A 66 -4.06 -12.28 -24.47
C THR A 66 -2.73 -11.53 -24.51
N SER A 67 -2.77 -10.20 -24.44
CA SER A 67 -1.58 -9.35 -24.52
C SER A 67 -0.92 -9.14 -23.17
N SER A 68 0.30 -9.63 -23.01
CA SER A 68 1.12 -9.42 -21.82
C SER A 68 1.46 -7.94 -21.60
N THR A 69 1.68 -7.18 -22.67
CA THR A 69 1.99 -5.74 -22.60
C THR A 69 0.79 -4.94 -22.11
N CYS A 70 -0.43 -5.32 -22.51
CA CYS A 70 -1.66 -4.69 -22.03
C CYS A 70 -1.86 -4.94 -20.52
N LEU A 71 -1.78 -6.20 -20.08
CA LEU A 71 -1.89 -6.56 -18.66
C LEU A 71 -0.83 -5.83 -17.82
N ARG A 72 0.41 -5.79 -18.31
CA ARG A 72 1.52 -5.08 -17.64
C ARG A 72 1.25 -3.58 -17.53
N SER A 73 0.74 -2.96 -18.58
CA SER A 73 0.42 -1.52 -18.59
C SER A 73 -0.69 -1.19 -17.60
N LEU A 74 -1.75 -2.00 -17.54
CA LEU A 74 -2.82 -1.86 -16.55
C LEU A 74 -2.31 -2.03 -15.12
N TYR A 75 -1.45 -3.03 -14.87
CA TYR A 75 -0.87 -3.22 -13.55
C TYR A 75 -0.01 -2.04 -13.11
N PHE A 76 0.90 -1.57 -13.97
CA PHE A 76 1.78 -0.46 -13.60
C PHE A 76 1.04 0.86 -13.40
N SER A 77 0.11 1.17 -14.30
CA SER A 77 -0.65 2.43 -14.22
C SER A 77 -1.65 2.46 -13.06
N LEU A 78 -2.28 1.33 -12.70
CA LEU A 78 -3.39 1.32 -11.74
C LEU A 78 -3.04 0.69 -10.39
N VAL A 79 -2.20 -0.34 -10.33
CA VAL A 79 -1.89 -1.07 -9.10
C VAL A 79 -0.55 -0.61 -8.53
N ARG A 80 0.52 -0.61 -9.35
CA ARG A 80 1.85 -0.22 -8.89
C ARG A 80 1.92 1.26 -8.49
N SER A 81 1.22 2.13 -9.23
CA SER A 81 1.09 3.54 -8.87
C SER A 81 0.54 3.75 -7.46
N ILE A 82 -0.41 2.92 -7.01
CA ILE A 82 -0.94 2.95 -5.63
C ILE A 82 0.13 2.50 -4.63
N LEU A 83 0.87 1.43 -4.95
CA LEU A 83 1.88 0.86 -4.06
C LEU A 83 3.14 1.74 -3.94
N GLU A 84 3.47 2.55 -4.94
CA GLU A 84 4.71 3.35 -4.95
C GLU A 84 4.47 4.83 -4.60
N TYR A 85 3.22 5.28 -4.57
CA TYR A 85 2.90 6.66 -4.24
C TYR A 85 3.44 7.05 -2.87
N GLY A 86 4.33 8.05 -2.82
CA GLY A 86 4.90 8.58 -1.58
C GLY A 86 5.91 7.66 -0.88
N ILE A 87 6.47 6.67 -1.58
CA ILE A 87 7.34 5.65 -0.98
C ILE A 87 8.54 6.22 -0.20
N VAL A 88 9.06 7.38 -0.62
CA VAL A 88 10.15 8.10 0.07
C VAL A 88 9.81 8.40 1.54
N VAL A 89 8.53 8.55 1.85
CA VAL A 89 8.04 8.86 3.21
C VAL A 89 7.81 7.59 4.02
N TRP A 90 7.19 6.57 3.44
CA TRP A 90 6.60 5.45 4.20
C TRP A 90 7.22 4.08 3.92
N HIS A 91 8.30 3.99 3.13
CA HIS A 91 8.92 2.73 2.72
C HIS A 91 8.95 1.68 3.87
N PRO A 92 8.36 0.49 3.66
CA PRO A 92 8.24 -0.50 4.74
C PRO A 92 9.62 -1.00 5.17
N TYR A 93 9.89 -0.93 6.47
CA TYR A 93 11.13 -1.41 7.07
C TYR A 93 11.00 -2.81 7.72
N LEU A 94 9.76 -3.25 7.96
CA LEU A 94 9.48 -4.57 8.53
C LEU A 94 9.27 -5.60 7.41
N ALA A 95 9.90 -6.77 7.55
CA ALA A 95 9.73 -7.90 6.62
C ALA A 95 8.26 -8.30 6.44
N LYS A 96 7.46 -8.24 7.52
CA LYS A 96 6.03 -8.54 7.48
C LYS A 96 5.29 -7.65 6.48
N ASP A 97 5.68 -6.37 6.38
CA ASP A 97 4.99 -5.40 5.54
C ASP A 97 5.50 -5.44 4.11
N GLN A 98 6.81 -5.64 3.92
CA GLN A 98 7.40 -5.90 2.60
C GLN A 98 6.72 -7.10 1.93
N LEU A 99 6.56 -8.22 2.67
CA LEU A 99 5.87 -9.41 2.19
C LEU A 99 4.41 -9.13 1.78
N ARG A 100 3.74 -8.19 2.45
CA ARG A 100 2.36 -7.82 2.12
C ARG A 100 2.25 -7.04 0.82
N LEU A 101 3.21 -6.14 0.54
CA LEU A 101 3.31 -5.49 -0.76
C LEU A 101 3.62 -6.52 -1.84
N GLU A 102 4.59 -7.41 -1.60
CA GLU A 102 4.98 -8.46 -2.55
C GLU A 102 3.82 -9.40 -2.90
N ARG A 103 2.99 -9.77 -1.92
CA ARG A 103 1.78 -10.56 -2.15
C ARG A 103 0.81 -9.93 -3.17
N VAL A 104 0.73 -8.60 -3.26
CA VAL A 104 -0.08 -7.94 -4.30
C VAL A 104 0.52 -8.19 -5.68
N GLN A 105 1.85 -8.07 -5.79
CA GLN A 105 2.58 -8.32 -7.05
C GLN A 105 2.46 -9.78 -7.46
N ASN A 106 2.71 -10.72 -6.54
CA ASN A 106 2.62 -12.15 -6.79
C ASN A 106 1.21 -12.56 -7.21
N ARG A 107 0.15 -11.99 -6.63
CA ARG A 107 -1.23 -12.23 -7.08
C ARG A 107 -1.50 -11.77 -8.51
N PHE A 108 -0.90 -10.65 -8.94
CA PHE A 108 -0.98 -10.21 -10.33
C PHE A 108 -0.18 -11.15 -11.24
N LEU A 109 1.05 -11.50 -10.86
CA LEU A 109 1.90 -12.41 -11.64
C LEU A 109 1.24 -13.78 -11.84
N SER A 110 0.66 -14.37 -10.79
CA SER A 110 -0.09 -15.64 -10.91
C SER A 110 -1.27 -15.52 -11.86
N TYR A 111 -2.00 -14.39 -11.83
CA TYR A 111 -3.11 -14.16 -12.75
C TYR A 111 -2.64 -13.99 -14.20
N ALA A 112 -1.59 -13.20 -14.42
CA ALA A 112 -1.01 -13.01 -15.74
C ALA A 112 -0.45 -14.32 -16.30
N ALA A 113 0.26 -15.11 -15.49
CA ALA A 113 0.78 -16.42 -15.87
C ALA A 113 -0.34 -17.38 -16.27
N PHE A 114 -1.44 -17.40 -15.53
CA PHE A 114 -2.63 -18.19 -15.86
C PHE A 114 -3.21 -17.80 -17.23
N LEU A 115 -3.42 -16.50 -17.49
CA LEU A 115 -3.97 -16.05 -18.77
C LEU A 115 -3.03 -16.30 -19.95
N LEU A 116 -1.74 -16.09 -19.75
CA LEU A 116 -0.72 -16.20 -20.79
C LEU A 116 -0.19 -17.63 -20.96
N LYS A 117 -0.72 -18.60 -20.19
CA LYS A 117 -0.31 -20.01 -20.19
C LYS A 117 1.21 -20.17 -20.01
N ILE A 118 1.80 -19.37 -19.12
CA ILE A 118 3.23 -19.43 -18.81
C ILE A 118 3.48 -20.70 -17.98
N VAL A 119 4.38 -21.57 -18.47
CA VAL A 119 4.79 -22.77 -17.74
C VAL A 119 5.67 -22.35 -16.56
N HIS A 120 5.29 -22.77 -15.36
CA HIS A 120 6.15 -22.65 -14.19
C HIS A 120 6.98 -23.94 -14.06
N PRO A 121 8.30 -23.89 -14.29
CA PRO A 121 9.15 -25.05 -14.02
C PRO A 121 9.14 -25.34 -12.50
N PRO A 122 9.17 -26.63 -12.09
CA PRO A 122 9.31 -26.97 -10.69
C PRO A 122 10.61 -26.35 -10.13
N PRO A 123 10.65 -25.97 -8.85
CA PRO A 123 11.87 -25.49 -8.22
C PRO A 123 12.96 -26.54 -8.38
N ALA A 124 14.16 -26.10 -8.77
CA ALA A 124 15.33 -26.98 -8.88
C ALA A 124 15.57 -27.71 -7.54
N PRO A 125 16.00 -28.98 -7.58
CA PRO A 125 16.24 -29.78 -6.39
C PRO A 125 17.32 -29.17 -5.47
#